data_AF-A0A2E0I1Q4-F1
#
_entry.id   AF-A0A2E0I1Q4-F1
#
_cell.length_a   1.000
_cell.length_b   1.000
_cell.length_c   1.000
_cell.angle_alpha   90.00
_cell.angle_beta   90.00
_cell.angle_gamma   90.00
#
_symmetry.space_group_name_H-M   'P 1'
#
loop_
_entity.id
_entity.type
_entity.pdbx_description
1 polymer ?
#
loop_
_entity_poly.entity_id
_entity_poly.type
_entity_poly.pdbx_seq_one_letter_code
_entity_poly.pdbx_strand_id
1 'polypeptide(L)'
;MKAHNASLINAILLITLPLWGYFSSENPSFTALIPTAIGLILVLLNKGVKNENKAIAHFAVILTLFVFGGLIKPLLGAIERTNVPAILRVIVMILSTILSLVFFVKSFIDAKKKRS
;
A
#
# COMPACT_ATOMS: atom_id res chain seq x y z
N MET A 1 -7.35 -13.29 7.47
CA MET A 1 -6.29 -13.19 6.44
C MET A 1 -4.91 -13.15 7.10
N LYS A 2 -3.85 -13.65 6.44
CA LYS A 2 -2.46 -13.54 6.91
C LYS A 2 -1.83 -12.23 6.40
N ALA A 3 -0.80 -11.72 7.06
CA ALA A 3 -0.15 -10.45 6.68
C ALA A 3 0.36 -10.41 5.23
N HIS A 4 0.96 -11.50 4.73
CA HIS A 4 1.43 -11.55 3.33
C HIS A 4 0.28 -11.45 2.31
N ASN A 5 -0.90 -12.00 2.61
CA ASN A 5 -2.05 -11.86 1.71
C ASN A 5 -2.58 -10.42 1.71
N ALA A 6 -2.66 -9.80 2.89
CA ALA A 6 -3.08 -8.40 3.03
C ALA A 6 -2.11 -7.45 2.31
N SER A 7 -0.81 -7.67 2.51
CA SER A 7 0.27 -6.93 1.87
C SER A 7 0.23 -7.09 0.35
N LEU A 8 0.02 -8.31 -0.16
CA LEU A 8 -0.07 -8.56 -1.60
C LEU A 8 -1.27 -7.87 -2.25
N ILE A 9 -2.45 -7.95 -1.62
CA ILE A 9 -3.64 -7.26 -2.12
C ILE A 9 -3.38 -5.75 -2.16
N ASN A 10 -2.82 -5.19 -1.09
CA ASN A 10 -2.47 -3.79 -1.04
C ASN A 10 -1.45 -3.41 -2.12
N ALA A 11 -0.41 -4.21 -2.30
CA ALA A 11 0.62 -4.00 -3.30
C ALA A 11 0.05 -4.01 -4.72
N ILE A 12 -0.85 -4.94 -5.04
CA ILE A 12 -1.53 -5.00 -6.34
C ILE A 12 -2.36 -3.72 -6.57
N LEU A 13 -3.12 -3.27 -5.58
CA LEU A 13 -3.93 -2.04 -5.70
C LEU A 13 -3.04 -0.79 -5.85
N LEU A 14 -1.94 -0.72 -5.12
CA LEU A 14 -0.93 0.33 -5.25
C LEU A 14 -0.20 0.29 -6.60
N ILE A 15 -0.23 -0.82 -7.33
CA ILE A 15 0.29 -0.90 -8.70
C ILE A 15 -0.78 -0.47 -9.70
N THR A 16 -1.95 -1.12 -9.67
CA THR A 16 -2.94 -1.01 -10.75
C THR A 16 -3.66 0.34 -10.76
N LEU A 17 -4.03 0.88 -9.60
CA LEU A 17 -4.83 2.11 -9.52
C LEU A 17 -4.07 3.40 -9.88
N PRO A 18 -2.79 3.59 -9.49
CA PRO A 18 -2.03 4.72 -9.96
C PRO A 18 -1.68 4.59 -11.44
N LEU A 19 -1.32 3.38 -11.92
CA LEU A 19 -1.07 3.15 -13.36
C LEU A 19 -2.30 3.49 -14.19
N TRP A 20 -3.48 2.99 -13.78
CA TRP A 20 -4.72 3.28 -14.48
C TRP A 20 -4.94 4.79 -14.66
N GLY A 21 -4.88 5.58 -13.59
CA GLY A 21 -5.09 7.02 -13.74
C GLY A 21 -3.84 7.82 -14.11
N TYR A 22 -2.67 7.20 -14.29
CA TYR A 22 -1.56 7.81 -15.04
C TYR A 22 -1.88 7.73 -16.54
N PHE A 23 -2.21 6.53 -17.03
CA PHE A 23 -2.51 6.32 -18.45
C PHE A 23 -3.84 6.92 -18.91
N SER A 24 -4.77 7.18 -17.99
CA SER A 24 -6.05 7.83 -18.30
C SER A 24 -6.02 9.36 -18.15
N SER A 25 -4.87 9.95 -17.79
CA SER A 25 -4.73 11.41 -17.61
C SER A 25 -4.26 12.06 -18.90
N GLU A 26 -4.89 13.16 -19.30
CA GLU A 26 -4.42 14.01 -20.40
C GLU A 26 -3.07 14.67 -20.08
N ASN A 27 -2.80 14.92 -18.79
CA ASN A 27 -1.55 15.49 -18.29
C ASN A 27 -0.98 14.59 -17.20
N PRO A 28 -0.28 13.49 -17.56
CA PRO A 28 0.24 12.54 -16.59
C PRO A 28 1.45 13.11 -15.84
N SER A 29 1.51 12.88 -14.52
CA SER A 29 2.67 13.23 -13.69
C SER A 29 3.42 11.97 -13.26
N PHE A 30 4.74 11.95 -13.41
CA PHE A 30 5.58 10.86 -12.91
C PHE A 30 5.48 10.66 -11.40
N THR A 31 5.16 11.71 -10.64
CA THR A 31 4.97 11.59 -9.18
C THR A 31 3.76 10.71 -8.82
N ALA A 32 2.80 10.54 -9.73
CA ALA A 32 1.67 9.63 -9.53
C ALA A 32 2.09 8.14 -9.52
N LEU A 33 3.29 7.80 -9.99
CA LEU A 33 3.82 6.44 -10.02
C LEU A 33 4.60 6.04 -8.75
N ILE A 34 4.76 6.95 -7.79
CA ILE A 34 5.40 6.65 -6.50
C ILE A 34 4.70 5.47 -5.77
N PRO A 35 3.35 5.43 -5.67
CA PRO A 35 2.68 4.28 -5.04
C PRO A 35 2.89 2.99 -5.85
N THR A 36 2.99 3.07 -7.19
CA THR A 36 3.30 1.91 -8.05
C THR A 36 4.68 1.34 -7.74
N ALA A 37 5.71 2.18 -7.64
CA ALA A 37 7.06 1.74 -7.28
C ALA A 37 7.08 1.05 -5.90
N ILE A 38 6.36 1.63 -4.92
CA ILE A 38 6.23 1.03 -3.60
C ILE A 38 5.49 -0.32 -3.66
N GLY A 39 4.40 -0.40 -4.43
CA GLY A 39 3.68 -1.64 -4.65
C GLY A 39 4.57 -2.74 -5.22
N LEU A 40 5.41 -2.43 -6.21
CA LEU A 40 6.38 -3.38 -6.77
C LEU A 40 7.37 -3.88 -5.70
N ILE A 41 7.91 -2.99 -4.87
CA ILE A 41 8.79 -3.38 -3.76
C ILE A 41 8.04 -4.29 -2.78
N LEU A 42 6.80 -3.97 -2.41
CA LEU A 42 5.99 -4.81 -1.52
C LEU A 42 5.72 -6.21 -2.09
N VAL A 43 5.50 -6.33 -3.42
CA VAL A 43 5.40 -7.64 -4.09
C VAL A 43 6.68 -8.46 -3.92
N LEU A 44 7.85 -7.84 -4.13
CA LEU A 44 9.16 -8.51 -3.98
C LEU A 44 9.41 -8.96 -2.53
N LEU A 45 9.02 -8.15 -1.55
CA LEU A 45 9.16 -8.47 -0.12
C LEU A 45 8.15 -9.54 0.35
N ASN A 46 7.08 -9.80 -0.41
CA ASN A 46 5.96 -10.62 0.04
C ASN A 46 6.35 -12.06 0.39
N LYS A 47 7.32 -12.66 -0.33
CA LYS A 47 7.85 -13.99 0.01
C LYS A 47 8.52 -14.00 1.38
N GLY A 48 9.26 -12.94 1.73
CA GLY A 48 9.88 -12.80 3.04
C GLY A 48 8.85 -12.59 4.16
N VAL A 49 7.79 -11.82 3.90
CA VAL A 49 6.65 -11.67 4.83
C VAL A 49 5.95 -13.01 5.05
N LYS A 50 5.74 -13.80 3.98
CA LYS A 50 5.13 -15.13 4.05
C LYS A 50 5.95 -16.11 4.89
N ASN A 51 7.28 -16.00 4.83
CA ASN A 51 8.21 -16.84 5.58
C ASN A 51 8.49 -16.31 7.01
N GLU A 52 7.70 -15.34 7.50
CA GLU A 52 7.84 -14.74 8.84
C GLU A 52 9.26 -14.18 9.12
N ASN A 53 9.99 -13.76 8.08
CA ASN A 53 11.29 -13.12 8.26
C ASN A 53 11.10 -11.76 8.95
N LYS A 54 11.60 -11.64 10.19
CA LYS A 54 11.39 -10.47 11.04
C LYS A 54 11.86 -9.17 10.39
N ALA A 55 13.05 -9.15 9.78
CA ALA A 55 13.62 -7.96 9.17
C ALA A 55 12.81 -7.51 7.94
N ILE A 56 12.48 -8.45 7.05
CA ILE A 56 11.67 -8.17 5.86
C ILE A 56 10.27 -7.69 6.24
N ALA A 57 9.64 -8.29 7.24
CA ALA A 57 8.31 -7.88 7.69
C ALA A 57 8.30 -6.47 8.31
N HIS A 58 9.34 -6.10 9.08
CA HIS A 58 9.48 -4.73 9.60
C HIS A 58 9.72 -3.73 8.47
N PHE A 59 10.57 -4.07 7.51
CA PHE A 59 10.81 -3.19 6.36
C PHE A 59 9.53 -2.99 5.52
N ALA A 60 8.77 -4.06 5.27
CA ALA A 60 7.51 -3.99 4.54
C ALA A 60 6.44 -3.14 5.26
N VAL A 61 6.29 -3.26 6.58
CA VAL A 61 5.32 -2.43 7.32
C VAL A 61 5.74 -0.95 7.35
N ILE A 62 7.04 -0.65 7.47
CA ILE A 62 7.55 0.74 7.41
C ILE A 62 7.25 1.35 6.04
N LEU A 63 7.50 0.61 4.97
CA LEU A 63 7.18 1.06 3.62
C LEU A 63 5.68 1.26 3.41
N THR A 64 4.86 0.40 4.03
CA THR A 64 3.40 0.52 4.03
C THR A 64 2.92 1.77 4.79
N LEU A 65 3.56 2.12 5.91
CA LEU A 65 3.29 3.38 6.62
C LEU A 65 3.71 4.61 5.82
N PHE A 66 4.84 4.52 5.12
CA PHE A 66 5.32 5.60 4.27
C PHE A 66 4.34 5.91 3.13
N VAL A 67 3.86 4.89 2.40
CA VAL A 67 2.86 5.12 1.34
C VAL A 67 1.53 5.60 1.90
N PHE A 68 1.12 5.14 3.09
CA PHE A 68 -0.09 5.62 3.74
C PHE A 68 -0.06 7.13 3.95
N GLY A 69 1.02 7.67 4.53
CA GLY A 69 1.19 9.12 4.67
C GLY A 69 1.31 9.83 3.32
N GLY A 70 1.99 9.20 2.36
CA GLY A 70 2.15 9.72 1.00
C GLY A 70 0.83 9.88 0.23
N LEU A 71 -0.19 9.07 0.51
CA LEU A 71 -1.49 9.11 -0.16
C LEU A 71 -2.38 10.31 0.26
N ILE A 72 -2.03 11.02 1.34
CA ILE A 72 -2.77 12.21 1.80
C ILE A 72 -2.73 13.33 0.75
N LYS A 73 -1.53 13.63 0.21
CA LYS A 73 -1.37 14.71 -0.80
C LYS A 73 -2.18 14.43 -2.08
N PRO A 74 -2.11 13.23 -2.69
CA PRO A 74 -2.98 12.87 -3.81
C PRO A 74 -4.46 12.98 -3.52
N LEU A 75 -4.90 12.61 -2.30
CA LEU A 75 -6.32 12.71 -1.93
C LEU A 75 -6.76 14.18 -1.90
N LEU A 76 -6.02 15.04 -1.19
CA LEU A 76 -6.32 16.47 -1.11
C LEU A 76 -6.34 17.13 -2.48
N GLY A 77 -5.33 16.85 -3.31
CA GLY A 77 -5.28 17.39 -4.68
C GLY A 77 -6.41 16.88 -5.58
N ALA A 78 -6.89 15.64 -5.38
CA ALA A 78 -8.04 15.12 -6.11
C ALA A 78 -9.36 15.79 -5.69
N ILE A 79 -9.52 16.08 -4.39
CA ILE A 79 -10.68 16.79 -3.84
C ILE A 79 -10.71 18.23 -4.35
N GLU A 80 -9.59 18.95 -4.29
CA GLU A 80 -9.47 20.34 -4.77
C GLU A 80 -9.88 20.48 -6.23
N ARG A 81 -9.51 19.50 -7.07
CA ARG A 81 -9.85 19.45 -8.50
C ARG A 81 -11.24 18.87 -8.78
N THR A 82 -12.00 18.49 -7.75
CA THR A 82 -13.30 17.80 -7.86
C THR A 82 -13.24 16.58 -8.80
N ASN A 83 -12.09 15.87 -8.82
CA ASN A 83 -11.87 14.73 -9.69
C ASN A 83 -12.36 13.45 -9.01
N VAL A 84 -13.65 13.14 -9.17
CA VAL A 84 -14.30 11.99 -8.52
C VAL A 84 -13.59 10.66 -8.80
N PRO A 85 -13.21 10.30 -10.04
CA PRO A 85 -12.44 9.07 -10.29
C PRO A 85 -11.12 9.01 -9.52
N ALA A 86 -10.40 10.13 -9.41
CA ALA A 86 -9.16 10.19 -8.65
C ALA A 86 -9.38 10.08 -7.14
N ILE A 87 -10.44 10.69 -6.61
CA ILE A 87 -10.82 10.56 -5.20
C ILE A 87 -11.09 9.10 -4.86
N LEU A 88 -11.95 8.42 -5.64
CA LEU A 88 -12.36 7.05 -5.37
C LEU A 88 -11.17 6.08 -5.37
N ARG A 89 -10.30 6.13 -6.38
CA ARG A 89 -9.13 5.24 -6.44
C ARG A 89 -8.15 5.49 -5.29
N VAL A 90 -7.96 6.76 -4.87
CA VAL A 90 -7.09 7.07 -3.72
C VAL A 90 -7.70 6.57 -2.42
N ILE A 91 -9.01 6.72 -2.22
CA ILE A 91 -9.71 6.15 -1.06
C ILE A 91 -9.54 4.63 -1.01
N VAL A 92 -9.70 3.93 -2.14
CA VAL A 92 -9.48 2.47 -2.19
C VAL A 92 -8.05 2.10 -1.78
N MET A 93 -7.04 2.81 -2.28
CA MET A 93 -5.64 2.60 -1.88
C MET A 93 -5.40 2.86 -0.39
N ILE A 94 -6.02 3.91 0.17
CA ILE A 94 -5.93 4.23 1.60
C ILE A 94 -6.53 3.10 2.44
N LEU A 95 -7.75 2.65 2.10
CA LEU A 95 -8.44 1.58 2.82
C LEU A 95 -7.67 0.25 2.77
N SER A 96 -7.15 -0.12 1.60
CA SER A 96 -6.32 -1.33 1.47
C SER A 96 -5.02 -1.22 2.26
N THR A 97 -4.43 -0.03 2.31
CA THR A 97 -3.19 0.23 3.06
C THR A 97 -3.44 0.11 4.56
N ILE A 98 -4.52 0.69 5.08
CA ILE A 98 -4.95 0.54 6.49
C ILE A 98 -5.17 -0.93 6.82
N LEU A 99 -5.89 -1.67 5.95
CA LEU A 99 -6.13 -3.09 6.15
C LEU A 99 -4.82 -3.88 6.25
N SER A 100 -3.86 -3.60 5.36
CA SER A 100 -2.54 -4.21 5.40
C SER A 100 -1.79 -3.92 6.70
N LEU A 101 -1.81 -2.66 7.19
CA LEU A 101 -1.20 -2.27 8.46
C LEU A 101 -1.80 -3.03 9.64
N VAL A 102 -3.13 -3.15 9.71
CA VAL A 102 -3.82 -3.92 10.75
C VAL A 102 -3.35 -5.38 10.75
N PHE A 103 -3.22 -6.02 9.59
CA PHE A 103 -2.74 -7.40 9.50
C PHE A 103 -1.25 -7.55 9.82
N PHE A 104 -0.40 -6.56 9.52
CA PHE A 104 1.00 -6.54 9.98
C PHE A 104 1.07 -6.50 11.50
N VAL A 105 0.36 -5.57 12.14
CA VAL A 105 0.33 -5.46 13.61
C VAL A 105 -0.17 -6.75 14.25
N LYS A 106 -1.27 -7.31 13.72
CA LYS A 106 -1.80 -8.60 14.19
C LYS A 106 -0.74 -9.71 14.08
N SER A 107 -0.03 -9.79 12.96
CA SER A 107 1.03 -10.78 12.75
C SER A 107 2.17 -10.66 13.76
N PHE A 108 2.54 -9.44 14.15
CA PHE A 108 3.59 -9.23 15.16
C PHE A 108 3.13 -9.63 16.56
N ILE A 109 1.87 -9.33 16.91
CA ILE A 109 1.28 -9.76 18.18
C ILE A 109 1.22 -11.29 18.25
N ASP A 110 0.77 -11.95 17.18
CA ASP A 110 0.68 -13.41 17.12
C ASP A 110 2.07 -14.07 17.23
N ALA A 111 3.09 -13.50 16.59
CA ALA A 111 4.47 -13.98 16.71
C ALA A 111 5.05 -13.80 18.12
N LYS A 112 4.67 -12.72 18.83
CA LYS A 112 5.05 -12.52 20.25
C LYS A 112 4.38 -13.58 21.13
N LYS A 113 3.07 -13.79 20.98
CA LYS A 113 2.31 -14.77 21.75
C LYS A 113 2.83 -16.20 21.61
N LYS A 114 3.30 -16.59 20.42
CA LYS A 114 3.90 -17.92 20.19
C LYS A 114 5.26 -18.14 20.89
N ARG A 115 5.91 -17.06 21.34
CA ARG A 115 7.22 -17.11 22.02
C ARG A 115 7.11 -16.98 23.54
N SER A 116 5.92 -16.65 24.05
CA SER A 116 5.60 -16.56 25.48
C SER A 116 4.95 -17.86 25.93
#